data_AF-A0A5B6TCX1-F1
#
_entry.id   AF-A0A5B6TCX1-F1
#
_cell.length_a   1.000
_cell.length_b   1.000
_cell.length_c   1.000
_cell.angle_alpha   90.00
_cell.angle_beta   90.00
_cell.angle_gamma   90.00
#
_symmetry.space_group_name_H-M   'P 1'
#
loop_
_entity.id
_entity.type
_entity.pdbx_description
1 polymer ?
#
loop_
_entity_poly.entity_id
_entity_poly.type
_entity_poly.pdbx_seq_one_letter_code
_entity_poly.pdbx_strand_id
1 'polypeptide(L)'
;MKSLLVFLSIALLFQGSSAQKLESSFNKLKSADTKENQIHYFNLFPCDFQAFKRTFDYVSDKSGPLYEKSFDYISTFYALDKISKKDKLQKAINIGINGKWEADAIGKLQHDLEPLVLANVDLTYQILKGMQPMEIESFFFFLFSGPHPRDFIPTQLHKLKGLDKNFYSHISNGHRKAIKDSEH
;
A
#
# COMPACT_ATOMS: atom_id res chain seq x y z
N MET A 1 -13.16 49.76 -12.29
CA MET A 1 -13.46 48.31 -12.31
C MET A 1 -12.44 47.62 -11.42
N LYS A 2 -12.91 46.90 -10.41
CA LYS A 2 -12.13 46.36 -9.30
C LYS A 2 -11.62 44.95 -9.62
N SER A 3 -10.35 44.73 -9.24
CA SER A 3 -9.59 43.51 -8.99
C SER A 3 -10.17 42.17 -9.45
N LEU A 4 -9.46 41.53 -10.38
CA LEU A 4 -9.60 40.11 -10.71
C LEU A 4 -8.75 39.26 -9.75
N LEU A 5 -9.37 38.23 -9.19
CA LEU A 5 -8.87 37.31 -8.19
C LEU A 5 -7.49 36.70 -8.51
N VAL A 6 -6.57 36.78 -7.56
CA VAL A 6 -5.43 35.87 -7.41
C VAL A 6 -5.89 34.71 -6.54
N PHE A 7 -6.21 33.57 -7.15
CA PHE A 7 -6.39 32.30 -6.45
C PHE A 7 -5.82 31.17 -7.31
N LEU A 8 -4.51 30.98 -7.26
CA LEU A 8 -3.89 29.73 -7.68
C LEU A 8 -2.48 29.68 -7.08
N SER A 9 -2.29 28.90 -6.00
CA SER A 9 -1.01 28.28 -5.55
C SER A 9 -1.01 27.97 -4.04
N ILE A 10 -1.84 27.04 -3.54
CA ILE A 10 -1.69 26.53 -2.14
C ILE A 10 -1.49 25.00 -2.09
N ALA A 11 -1.67 24.27 -3.20
CA ALA A 11 -1.56 22.81 -3.17
C ALA A 11 -0.11 22.24 -3.13
N LEU A 12 0.92 23.06 -3.37
CA LEU A 12 2.32 22.58 -3.48
C LEU A 12 3.11 22.64 -2.16
N LEU A 13 2.68 23.41 -1.15
CA LEU A 13 3.44 23.58 0.10
C LEU A 13 3.22 22.47 1.14
N PHE A 14 2.12 21.72 1.04
CA PHE A 14 1.81 20.66 2.02
C PHE A 14 2.61 19.37 1.83
N GLN A 15 3.04 19.07 0.60
CA GLN A 15 3.71 17.80 0.30
C GLN A 15 5.15 17.75 0.85
N GLY A 16 5.89 18.86 0.76
CA GLY A 16 7.27 18.95 1.26
C GLY A 16 7.38 18.67 2.77
N SER A 17 6.40 19.09 3.57
CA SER A 17 6.43 18.85 5.03
C SER A 17 6.29 17.37 5.40
N SER A 18 5.45 16.61 4.68
CA SER A 18 5.21 15.20 4.99
C SER A 18 6.43 14.31 4.66
N ALA A 19 7.02 14.50 3.48
CA ALA A 19 8.19 13.75 3.05
C ALA A 19 9.42 14.06 3.90
N GLN A 20 9.65 15.33 4.25
CA GLN A 20 10.76 15.72 5.14
C GLN A 20 10.62 15.11 6.54
N LYS A 21 9.39 15.07 7.08
CA LYS A 21 9.13 14.41 8.38
C LYS A 21 9.41 12.91 8.29
N LEU A 22 8.96 12.25 7.22
CA LEU A 22 9.20 10.83 7.01
C LEU A 22 10.70 10.54 6.85
N GLU A 23 11.44 11.36 6.10
CA GLU A 23 12.89 11.22 5.95
C GLU A 23 13.62 11.44 7.27
N SER A 24 13.25 12.47 8.05
CA SER A 24 13.80 12.67 9.39
C SER A 24 13.53 11.48 10.31
N SER A 25 12.32 10.92 10.27
CA SER A 25 11.96 9.75 11.08
C SER A 25 12.70 8.49 10.62
N PHE A 26 12.90 8.31 9.32
CA PHE A 26 13.67 7.22 8.75
C PHE A 26 15.14 7.28 9.22
N ASN A 27 15.76 8.46 9.14
CA ASN A 27 17.14 8.65 9.60
C ASN A 27 17.29 8.39 11.10
N LYS A 28 16.34 8.87 11.93
CA LYS A 28 16.31 8.57 13.37
C LYS A 28 16.22 7.06 13.64
N LEU A 29 15.35 6.37 12.92
CA LEU A 29 15.21 4.91 13.02
C LEU A 29 16.50 4.18 12.62
N LYS A 30 17.17 4.62 11.55
CA LYS A 30 18.47 4.08 11.13
C LYS A 30 19.59 4.33 12.14
N SER A 31 19.56 5.47 12.84
CA SER A 31 20.53 5.78 13.90
C SER A 31 20.27 5.02 15.21
N ALA A 32 19.01 4.76 15.54
CA ALA A 32 18.63 4.02 16.74
C ALA A 32 17.31 3.28 16.53
N ASP A 33 17.36 1.95 16.54
CA ASP A 33 16.19 1.08 16.37
C ASP A 33 15.42 0.88 17.69
N THR A 34 14.83 1.98 18.19
CA THR A 34 13.97 1.94 19.38
C THR A 34 12.50 1.79 19.00
N LYS A 35 11.69 1.32 19.96
CA LYS A 35 10.23 1.21 19.78
C LYS A 35 9.61 2.56 19.41
N GLU A 36 10.07 3.63 20.03
CA GLU A 36 9.60 5.00 19.79
C GLU A 36 9.89 5.44 18.35
N ASN A 37 11.11 5.16 17.86
CA ASN A 37 11.50 5.50 16.49
C ASN A 37 10.73 4.66 15.44
N GLN A 38 10.52 3.37 15.70
CA GLN A 38 9.68 2.53 14.84
C GLN A 38 8.23 3.03 14.80
N ILE A 39 7.64 3.39 15.95
CA ILE A 39 6.28 3.95 16.03
C ILE A 39 6.20 5.26 15.27
N HIS A 40 7.18 6.15 15.44
CA HIS A 40 7.19 7.43 14.75
C HIS A 40 7.27 7.25 13.22
N TYR A 41 8.15 6.36 12.76
CA TYR A 41 8.28 6.03 11.34
C TYR A 41 7.01 5.40 10.79
N PHE A 42 6.46 4.40 11.50
CA PHE A 42 5.20 3.75 11.13
C PHE A 42 4.07 4.74 10.97
N ASN A 43 3.93 5.70 11.89
CA ASN A 43 2.86 6.70 11.86
C ASN A 43 2.99 7.68 10.69
N LEU A 44 4.21 8.01 10.28
CA LEU A 44 4.48 8.90 9.15
C LEU A 44 4.47 8.19 7.80
N PHE A 45 4.64 6.86 7.78
CA PHE A 45 4.55 6.09 6.55
C PHE A 45 3.13 6.21 5.94
N PRO A 46 3.01 6.33 4.60
CA PRO A 46 1.71 6.49 3.93
C PRO A 46 0.64 5.51 4.40
N CYS A 47 -0.61 5.95 4.47
CA CYS A 47 -1.73 5.16 4.98
C CYS A 47 -2.76 4.77 3.91
N ASP A 48 -2.60 5.24 2.68
CA ASP A 48 -3.44 4.91 1.52
C ASP A 48 -2.60 4.96 0.23
N PHE A 49 -3.15 4.41 -0.86
CA PHE A 49 -2.46 4.32 -2.15
C PHE A 49 -2.03 5.68 -2.72
N GLN A 50 -2.85 6.72 -2.59
CA GLN A 50 -2.58 8.04 -3.17
C GLN A 50 -1.50 8.78 -2.39
N ALA A 51 -1.46 8.64 -1.07
CA ALA A 51 -0.36 9.12 -0.24
C ALA A 51 0.94 8.36 -0.57
N PHE A 52 0.86 7.04 -0.78
CA PHE A 52 2.01 6.24 -1.16
C PHE A 52 2.59 6.67 -2.51
N LYS A 53 1.74 6.75 -3.54
CA LYS A 53 2.13 7.15 -4.90
C LYS A 53 2.76 8.54 -4.92
N ARG A 54 2.13 9.53 -4.27
CA ARG A 54 2.69 10.89 -4.15
C ARG A 54 4.03 10.95 -3.42
N THR A 55 4.32 9.97 -2.55
CA THR A 55 5.56 9.96 -1.76
C THR A 55 6.70 9.28 -2.52
N PHE A 56 6.41 8.15 -3.18
CA PHE A 56 7.44 7.22 -3.65
C PHE A 56 7.43 6.97 -5.16
N ASP A 57 6.49 7.53 -5.92
CA ASP A 57 6.29 7.18 -7.33
C ASP A 57 6.08 8.42 -8.21
N TYR A 58 6.00 8.25 -9.53
CA TYR A 58 5.70 9.31 -10.47
C TYR A 58 4.22 9.69 -10.46
N VAL A 59 3.93 10.98 -10.31
CA VAL A 59 2.60 11.56 -10.45
C VAL A 59 2.68 12.72 -11.45
N SER A 60 2.04 12.56 -12.61
CA SER A 60 2.01 13.59 -13.68
C SER A 60 3.42 14.07 -14.07
N ASP A 61 4.28 13.12 -14.45
CA ASP A 61 5.68 13.35 -14.88
C ASP A 61 6.60 13.96 -13.82
N LYS A 62 6.18 13.97 -12.56
CA LYS A 62 7.00 14.38 -11.42
C LYS A 62 7.23 13.21 -10.49
N SER A 63 8.49 12.90 -10.22
CA SER A 63 8.84 11.91 -9.20
C SER A 63 8.39 12.38 -7.82
N GLY A 64 7.91 11.45 -7.03
CA GLY A 64 7.66 11.65 -5.61
C GLY A 64 8.95 12.07 -4.90
N PRO A 65 8.85 12.85 -3.80
CA PRO A 65 10.01 13.40 -3.11
C PRO A 65 10.98 12.35 -2.56
N LEU A 66 10.52 11.10 -2.38
CA LEU A 66 11.33 9.97 -1.91
C LEU A 66 11.44 8.85 -2.94
N TYR A 67 11.17 9.12 -4.22
CA TYR A 67 11.20 8.13 -5.31
C TYR A 67 12.51 7.34 -5.36
N GLU A 68 13.66 8.04 -5.43
CA GLU A 68 15.00 7.45 -5.56
C GLU A 68 15.40 6.54 -4.40
N LYS A 69 14.76 6.70 -3.24
CA LYS A 69 15.04 5.92 -2.02
C LYS A 69 13.89 4.99 -1.65
N SER A 70 12.85 4.90 -2.48
CA SER A 70 11.58 4.24 -2.14
C SER A 70 11.77 2.82 -1.60
N PHE A 71 12.68 2.04 -2.19
CA PHE A 71 12.93 0.65 -1.81
C PHE A 71 13.42 0.52 -0.36
N ASP A 72 14.27 1.43 0.11
CA ASP A 72 14.79 1.42 1.47
C ASP A 72 13.69 1.72 2.50
N TYR A 73 12.80 2.66 2.17
CA TYR A 73 11.67 3.01 3.03
C TYR A 73 10.68 1.86 3.08
N ILE A 74 10.28 1.31 1.93
CA ILE A 74 9.34 0.19 1.87
C ILE A 74 9.90 -1.01 2.64
N SER A 75 11.16 -1.37 2.40
CA SER A 75 11.79 -2.50 3.11
C SER A 75 11.88 -2.25 4.63
N THR A 76 12.15 -1.01 5.04
CA THR A 76 12.16 -0.62 6.45
C THR A 76 10.78 -0.72 7.10
N PHE A 77 9.71 -0.31 6.39
CA PHE A 77 8.32 -0.48 6.85
C PHE A 77 7.97 -1.95 7.11
N TYR A 78 8.34 -2.86 6.21
CA TYR A 78 8.07 -4.28 6.41
C TYR A 78 8.95 -4.91 7.49
N ALA A 79 10.15 -4.37 7.73
CA ALA A 79 11.08 -4.85 8.75
C ALA A 79 10.73 -4.44 10.19
N LEU A 80 9.79 -3.51 10.40
CA LEU A 80 9.39 -3.09 11.75
C LEU A 80 8.89 -4.28 12.59
N ASP A 81 9.54 -4.52 13.74
CA ASP A 81 9.31 -5.65 14.64
C ASP A 81 8.71 -5.24 16.00
N LYS A 82 8.73 -3.95 16.35
CA LYS A 82 8.10 -3.39 17.55
C LYS A 82 6.67 -2.88 17.29
N ILE A 83 6.22 -2.93 16.04
CA ILE A 83 4.84 -2.64 15.63
C ILE A 83 4.05 -3.94 15.60
N SER A 84 2.81 -3.90 16.08
CA SER A 84 1.98 -5.10 16.06
C SER A 84 1.79 -5.59 14.63
N LYS A 85 1.80 -6.91 14.44
CA LYS A 85 1.59 -7.51 13.12
C LYS A 85 0.27 -7.06 12.49
N LYS A 86 -0.79 -6.93 13.31
CA LYS A 86 -2.10 -6.46 12.89
C LYS A 86 -2.04 -5.04 12.33
N ASP A 87 -1.39 -4.12 13.03
CA ASP A 87 -1.32 -2.72 12.58
C ASP A 87 -0.51 -2.59 11.30
N LYS A 88 0.62 -3.31 11.20
CA LYS A 88 1.45 -3.33 10.00
C LYS A 88 0.69 -3.89 8.79
N LEU A 89 0.03 -5.04 8.96
CA LEU A 89 -0.78 -5.66 7.91
C LEU A 89 -1.98 -4.78 7.52
N GLN A 90 -2.68 -4.18 8.49
CA GLN A 90 -3.79 -3.27 8.24
C GLN A 90 -3.34 -2.06 7.41
N LYS A 91 -2.23 -1.43 7.77
CA LYS A 91 -1.70 -0.29 7.01
C LYS A 91 -1.30 -0.72 5.59
N ALA A 92 -0.61 -1.86 5.44
CA ALA A 92 -0.22 -2.37 4.13
C ALA A 92 -1.44 -2.70 3.24
N ILE A 93 -2.49 -3.30 3.81
CA ILE A 93 -3.77 -3.53 3.13
C ILE A 93 -4.40 -2.21 2.68
N ASN A 94 -4.46 -1.20 3.56
CA ASN A 94 -5.05 0.09 3.23
C ASN A 94 -4.32 0.80 2.08
N ILE A 95 -2.99 0.66 2.00
CA ILE A 95 -2.22 1.18 0.87
C ILE A 95 -2.54 0.41 -0.42
N GLY A 96 -2.80 -0.90 -0.35
CA GLY A 96 -3.15 -1.70 -1.53
C GLY A 96 -4.57 -1.46 -2.06
N ILE A 97 -5.48 -0.89 -1.27
CA ILE A 97 -6.83 -0.54 -1.73
C ILE A 97 -6.77 0.61 -2.75
N ASN A 98 -7.52 0.47 -3.84
CA ASN A 98 -7.44 1.29 -5.05
C ASN A 98 -6.07 1.29 -5.75
N GLY A 99 -5.20 0.33 -5.38
CA GLY A 99 -3.93 0.11 -6.03
C GLY A 99 -4.08 -0.56 -7.40
N LYS A 100 -3.15 -0.24 -8.30
CA LYS A 100 -2.89 -0.98 -9.54
C LYS A 100 -1.40 -1.27 -9.59
N TRP A 101 -1.01 -2.42 -10.12
CA TRP A 101 0.40 -2.71 -10.32
C TRP A 101 1.03 -1.69 -11.28
N GLU A 102 2.19 -1.20 -10.87
CA GLU A 102 3.11 -0.37 -11.65
C GLU A 102 4.53 -0.81 -11.27
N ALA A 103 5.53 -0.37 -12.03
CA ALA A 103 6.93 -0.69 -11.73
C ALA A 103 7.42 -0.02 -10.42
N ASP A 104 8.70 -0.19 -10.13
CA ASP A 104 9.42 0.54 -9.08
C ASP A 104 8.77 0.43 -7.68
N ALA A 105 8.41 1.55 -7.07
CA ALA A 105 7.93 1.60 -5.69
C ALA A 105 6.64 0.80 -5.48
N ILE A 106 5.72 0.83 -6.45
CA ILE A 106 4.46 0.09 -6.36
C ILE A 106 4.71 -1.41 -6.50
N GLY A 107 5.53 -1.82 -7.46
CA GLY A 107 5.95 -3.20 -7.62
C GLY A 107 6.65 -3.74 -6.37
N LYS A 108 7.55 -2.94 -5.76
CA LYS A 108 8.21 -3.30 -4.49
C LYS A 108 7.23 -3.43 -3.33
N LEU A 109 6.27 -2.52 -3.21
CA LEU A 109 5.23 -2.59 -2.18
C LEU A 109 4.43 -3.90 -2.30
N GLN A 110 3.99 -4.25 -3.51
CA GLN A 110 3.22 -5.46 -3.77
C GLN A 110 4.06 -6.72 -3.48
N HIS A 111 5.32 -6.73 -3.94
CA HIS A 111 6.25 -7.85 -3.73
C HIS A 111 6.42 -8.19 -2.25
N ASP A 112 6.52 -7.18 -1.37
CA ASP A 112 6.63 -7.40 0.07
C ASP A 112 5.29 -7.69 0.76
N LEU A 113 4.19 -7.13 0.22
CA LEU A 113 2.83 -7.31 0.75
C LEU A 113 2.34 -8.75 0.60
N GLU A 114 2.56 -9.35 -0.57
CA GLU A 114 2.05 -10.67 -0.89
C GLU A 114 2.47 -11.77 0.12
N PRO A 115 3.77 -11.99 0.39
CA PRO A 115 4.17 -13.00 1.37
C PRO A 115 3.63 -12.70 2.76
N LEU A 116 3.53 -11.41 3.15
CA LEU A 116 2.94 -11.02 4.44
C LEU A 116 1.46 -11.42 4.53
N VAL A 117 0.69 -11.23 3.46
CA VAL A 117 -0.72 -11.61 3.37
C VAL A 117 -0.89 -13.12 3.41
N LEU A 118 -0.13 -13.85 2.59
CA LEU A 118 -0.25 -15.31 2.46
C LEU A 118 0.23 -16.04 3.72
N ALA A 119 1.17 -15.47 4.47
CA ALA A 119 1.59 -16.02 5.77
C ALA A 119 0.58 -15.73 6.90
N ASN A 120 -0.38 -14.82 6.71
CA ASN A 120 -1.29 -14.36 7.76
C ASN A 120 -2.76 -14.34 7.33
N VAL A 121 -3.19 -15.33 6.54
CA VAL A 121 -4.53 -15.38 5.92
C VAL A 121 -5.69 -15.13 6.90
N ASP A 122 -5.64 -15.69 8.12
CA ASP A 122 -6.73 -15.50 9.09
C ASP A 122 -6.83 -14.05 9.58
N LEU A 123 -5.67 -13.41 9.80
CA LEU A 123 -5.61 -12.01 10.19
C LEU A 123 -6.00 -11.09 9.03
N THR A 124 -5.56 -11.41 7.81
CA THR A 124 -5.99 -10.71 6.59
C THR A 124 -7.51 -10.78 6.42
N TYR A 125 -8.11 -11.97 6.61
CA TYR A 125 -9.56 -12.14 6.57
C TYR A 125 -10.24 -11.30 7.66
N GLN A 126 -9.75 -11.33 8.91
CA GLN A 126 -10.30 -10.53 10.01
C GLN A 126 -10.26 -9.02 9.74
N ILE A 127 -9.22 -8.54 9.07
CA ILE A 127 -9.09 -7.13 8.66
C ILE A 127 -10.09 -6.81 7.55
N LEU A 128 -10.04 -7.57 6.45
CA LEU A 128 -10.80 -7.26 5.23
C LEU A 128 -12.31 -7.49 5.38
N LYS A 129 -12.75 -8.45 6.22
CA LYS A 129 -14.19 -8.74 6.38
C LYS A 129 -15.00 -7.57 6.95
N GLY A 130 -14.34 -6.59 7.56
CA GLY A 130 -14.96 -5.36 8.06
C GLY A 130 -15.05 -4.24 7.03
N MET A 131 -14.52 -4.44 5.82
CA MET A 131 -14.46 -3.44 4.75
C MET A 131 -15.61 -3.61 3.76
N GLN A 132 -15.81 -2.61 2.90
CA GLN A 132 -16.80 -2.69 1.84
C GLN A 132 -16.37 -3.73 0.78
N PRO A 133 -17.32 -4.45 0.15
CA PRO A 133 -17.03 -5.40 -0.92
C PRO A 133 -16.08 -4.87 -2.00
N MET A 134 -16.30 -3.63 -2.46
CA MET A 134 -15.46 -2.99 -3.48
C MET A 134 -14.01 -2.78 -3.02
N GLU A 135 -13.78 -2.51 -1.73
CA GLU A 135 -12.44 -2.35 -1.18
C GLU A 135 -11.71 -3.69 -1.12
N ILE A 136 -12.42 -4.76 -0.73
CA ILE A 136 -11.89 -6.12 -0.70
C ILE A 136 -11.49 -6.55 -2.12
N GLU A 137 -12.37 -6.37 -3.09
CA GLU A 137 -12.11 -6.68 -4.49
C GLU A 137 -10.94 -5.85 -5.04
N SER A 138 -10.88 -4.55 -4.70
CA SER A 138 -9.79 -3.68 -5.13
C SER A 138 -8.45 -4.12 -4.53
N PHE A 139 -8.42 -4.51 -3.26
CA PHE A 139 -7.21 -5.00 -2.62
C PHE A 139 -6.70 -6.28 -3.30
N PHE A 140 -7.58 -7.25 -3.55
CA PHE A 140 -7.19 -8.48 -4.24
C PHE A 140 -6.85 -8.26 -5.71
N PHE A 141 -7.50 -7.31 -6.38
CA PHE A 141 -7.05 -6.85 -7.71
C PHE A 141 -5.61 -6.37 -7.66
N PHE A 142 -5.27 -5.46 -6.73
CA PHE A 142 -3.90 -5.00 -6.57
C PHE A 142 -2.96 -6.17 -6.26
N LEU A 143 -3.28 -7.02 -5.30
CA LEU A 143 -2.45 -8.15 -4.87
C LEU A 143 -2.13 -9.14 -6.01
N PHE A 144 -3.03 -9.31 -6.97
CA PHE A 144 -2.87 -10.26 -8.08
C PHE A 144 -2.47 -9.61 -9.41
N SER A 145 -2.54 -8.29 -9.53
CA SER A 145 -2.14 -7.56 -10.74
C SER A 145 -0.62 -7.64 -10.96
N GLY A 146 -0.19 -7.51 -12.21
CA GLY A 146 1.22 -7.60 -12.57
C GLY A 146 1.39 -7.70 -14.08
N PRO A 147 2.63 -7.64 -14.60
CA PRO A 147 2.89 -7.81 -16.04
C PRO A 147 2.54 -9.23 -16.50
N HIS A 148 2.62 -10.20 -15.58
CA HIS A 148 2.26 -11.60 -15.80
C HIS A 148 1.48 -12.10 -14.57
N PRO A 149 0.18 -11.76 -14.43
CA PRO A 149 -0.60 -12.21 -13.28
C PRO A 149 -0.73 -13.73 -13.31
N ARG A 150 -0.78 -14.34 -12.12
CA ARG A 150 -1.02 -15.79 -12.00
C ARG A 150 -2.43 -16.11 -12.44
N ASP A 151 -2.59 -17.23 -13.14
CA ASP A 151 -3.88 -17.78 -13.56
C ASP A 151 -4.64 -18.50 -12.43
N PHE A 152 -4.01 -18.65 -11.26
CA PHE A 152 -4.60 -19.26 -10.07
C PHE A 152 -4.56 -18.36 -8.83
N ILE A 153 -5.52 -18.58 -7.92
CA ILE A 153 -5.52 -18.00 -6.57
C ILE A 153 -4.63 -18.86 -5.67
N PRO A 154 -3.72 -18.29 -4.87
CA PRO A 154 -2.87 -19.05 -3.95
C PRO A 154 -3.68 -19.97 -3.03
N THR A 155 -3.24 -21.22 -2.89
CA THR A 155 -3.97 -22.28 -2.17
C THR A 155 -4.21 -21.94 -0.69
N GLN A 156 -3.35 -21.10 -0.09
CA GLN A 156 -3.50 -20.59 1.27
C GLN A 156 -4.84 -19.84 1.46
N LEU A 157 -5.35 -19.19 0.41
CA LEU A 157 -6.62 -18.48 0.44
C LEU A 157 -7.84 -19.40 0.25
N HIS A 158 -7.66 -20.63 -0.28
CA HIS A 158 -8.76 -21.56 -0.54
C HIS A 158 -9.50 -21.97 0.74
N LYS A 159 -8.84 -21.94 1.91
CA LYS A 159 -9.52 -22.19 3.19
C LYS A 159 -10.66 -21.20 3.45
N LEU A 160 -10.57 -19.97 2.92
CA LEU A 160 -11.61 -18.96 3.04
C LEU A 160 -12.86 -19.32 2.22
N LYS A 161 -12.75 -20.15 1.18
CA LYS A 161 -13.88 -20.64 0.40
C LYS A 161 -14.85 -21.48 1.23
N GLY A 162 -14.33 -22.27 2.17
CA GLY A 162 -15.13 -23.07 3.10
C GLY A 162 -15.68 -22.23 4.26
N LEU A 163 -14.90 -21.25 4.72
CA LEU A 163 -15.23 -20.38 5.86
C LEU A 163 -16.31 -19.34 5.52
N ASP A 164 -16.17 -18.66 4.38
CA ASP A 164 -16.98 -17.52 3.98
C ASP A 164 -17.03 -17.41 2.45
N LYS A 165 -18.05 -18.04 1.85
CA LYS A 165 -18.20 -18.09 0.39
C LYS A 165 -18.37 -16.71 -0.24
N ASN A 166 -19.04 -15.80 0.44
CA ASN A 166 -19.26 -14.44 -0.05
C ASN A 166 -17.93 -13.67 -0.07
N PHE A 167 -17.16 -13.73 1.01
CA PHE A 167 -15.82 -13.14 1.03
C PHE A 167 -14.91 -13.73 -0.05
N TYR A 168 -14.93 -15.05 -0.23
CA TYR A 168 -14.13 -15.71 -1.27
C TYR A 168 -14.54 -15.31 -2.69
N SER A 169 -15.81 -14.95 -2.91
CA SER A 169 -16.25 -14.41 -4.20
C SER A 169 -15.57 -13.09 -4.54
N HIS A 170 -15.31 -12.22 -3.55
CA HIS A 170 -14.57 -10.97 -3.74
C HIS A 170 -13.09 -11.20 -4.08
N ILE A 171 -12.43 -12.21 -3.47
CA ILE A 171 -11.08 -12.64 -3.89
C ILE A 171 -11.08 -13.03 -5.36
N SER A 172 -12.06 -13.85 -5.75
CA SER A 172 -12.19 -14.38 -7.11
C SER A 172 -12.47 -13.28 -8.14
N ASN A 173 -13.24 -12.26 -7.76
CA ASN A 173 -13.53 -11.10 -8.61
C ASN A 173 -12.28 -10.23 -8.80
N GLY A 174 -11.54 -9.93 -7.73
CA GLY A 174 -10.28 -9.19 -7.80
C GLY A 174 -9.24 -9.91 -8.67
N HIS A 175 -9.09 -11.22 -8.50
CA HIS A 175 -8.21 -12.06 -9.32
C HIS A 175 -8.59 -12.06 -10.80
N ARG A 176 -9.88 -12.26 -11.13
CA ARG A 176 -10.36 -12.22 -12.52
C ARG A 176 -10.12 -10.86 -13.16
N LYS A 177 -10.30 -9.78 -12.41
CA LYS A 177 -10.02 -8.41 -12.87
C LYS A 177 -8.54 -8.22 -13.17
N ALA A 178 -7.65 -8.77 -12.34
CA ALA A 178 -6.21 -8.71 -12.55
C ALA A 178 -5.76 -9.43 -13.82
N ILE A 179 -6.31 -10.63 -14.09
CA ILE A 179 -6.06 -11.35 -15.34
C ILE A 179 -6.47 -10.51 -16.55
N LYS A 180 -7.72 -10.01 -16.55
CA LYS A 180 -8.25 -9.21 -17.65
C LYS A 180 -7.45 -7.94 -17.92
N ASP A 181 -6.95 -7.28 -16.87
CA ASP A 181 -6.16 -6.05 -17.01
C ASP A 181 -4.78 -6.28 -17.67
N SER A 182 -4.27 -7.51 -17.63
CA SER A 182 -2.98 -7.88 -18.25
C SER A 182 -3.06 -8.33 -19.71
N GLU A 183 -4.26 -8.53 -20.24
CA GLU A 183 -4.50 -8.93 -21.64
C GLU A 183 -4.49 -7.74 -22.62
N HIS A 184 -4.14 -6.55 -22.14
CA HIS A 184 -4.11 -5.27 -22.86
C HIS A 184 -2.70 -4.69 -22.89
#